data_AF-A0A2I2A7X2-F1
#
_entry.id   AF-A0A2I2A7X2-F1
#
_cell.length_a   1.000
_cell.length_b   1.000
_cell.length_c   1.000
_cell.angle_alpha   90.00
_cell.angle_beta   90.00
_cell.angle_gamma   90.00
#
_symmetry.space_group_name_H-M   'P 1'
#
loop_
_entity.id
_entity.type
_entity.pdbx_description
1 polymer ?
#
loop_
_entity_poly.entity_id
_entity_poly.type
_entity_poly.pdbx_seq_one_letter_code
_entity_poly.pdbx_strand_id
1 'polypeptide(L)'
;MIGLDSNELKVLLGNVAILRGQGKFIEAIDLLEPKLNDIDNDGKVVALLQLVYVANDAGLNDKTLEFAKLLAKLDPEIPSVKKVLKANGLA
;
A
#
# COMPACT_ATOMS: atom_id res chain seq x y z
N MET A 1 -10.15 11.04 -16.96
CA MET A 1 -9.19 9.94 -16.71
C MET A 1 -9.98 8.66 -16.69
N ILE A 2 -9.56 7.68 -17.50
CA ILE A 2 -10.05 6.31 -17.39
C ILE A 2 -9.19 5.71 -16.27
N GLY A 3 -9.78 5.44 -15.11
CA GLY A 3 -9.06 4.81 -13.99
C GLY A 3 -8.68 3.37 -14.35
N LEU A 4 -7.75 2.80 -13.58
CA LEU A 4 -7.38 1.38 -13.68
C LEU A 4 -8.62 0.51 -13.54
N ASP A 5 -8.87 -0.37 -14.50
CA ASP A 5 -9.97 -1.32 -14.37
C ASP A 5 -9.63 -2.43 -13.35
N SER A 6 -10.64 -3.20 -12.94
CA SER A 6 -10.48 -4.25 -11.90
C SER A 6 -9.47 -5.34 -12.30
N ASN A 7 -9.34 -5.66 -13.59
CA ASN A 7 -8.40 -6.67 -14.06
C ASN A 7 -6.98 -6.14 -14.08
N GLU A 8 -6.79 -4.91 -14.55
CA GLU A 8 -5.49 -4.25 -14.54
C GLU A 8 -4.97 -4.07 -13.11
N LEU A 9 -5.84 -3.69 -12.17
CA LEU A 9 -5.49 -3.59 -10.75
C LEU A 9 -5.06 -4.95 -10.19
N LYS A 10 -5.77 -6.04 -10.50
CA LYS A 10 -5.39 -7.39 -10.06
C LYS A 10 -4.01 -7.80 -10.58
N VAL A 11 -3.73 -7.54 -11.85
CA VAL A 11 -2.42 -7.84 -12.45
C VAL A 11 -1.32 -7.02 -11.77
N LEU A 12 -1.57 -5.73 -11.56
CA LEU A 12 -0.65 -4.83 -10.87
C LEU A 12 -0.34 -5.34 -9.46
N LEU A 13 -1.36 -5.64 -8.65
CA LEU A 13 -1.19 -6.16 -7.29
C LEU A 13 -0.49 -7.54 -7.27
N GLY A 14 -0.76 -8.39 -8.25
CA GLY A 14 -0.07 -9.67 -8.42
C GLY A 14 1.43 -9.49 -8.64
N ASN A 15 1.82 -8.56 -9.52
CA ASN A 15 3.23 -8.24 -9.77
C ASN A 15 3.93 -7.67 -8.52
N VAL A 16 3.24 -6.79 -7.78
CA VAL A 16 3.74 -6.25 -6.51
C VAL A 16 3.98 -7.36 -5.48
N ALA A 17 3.05 -8.31 -5.35
CA ALA A 17 3.19 -9.44 -4.45
C ALA A 17 4.38 -10.35 -4.85
N ILE A 18 4.60 -10.57 -6.15
CA ILE A 18 5.74 -11.33 -6.67
C ILE A 18 7.05 -10.61 -6.31
N LEU A 19 7.17 -9.31 -6.57
CA LEU A 19 8.37 -8.53 -6.26
C LEU A 19 8.68 -8.54 -4.76
N ARG A 20 7.64 -8.38 -3.92
CA ARG A 20 7.77 -8.53 -2.45
C ARG A 20 8.30 -9.90 -2.06
N GLY A 21 7.74 -10.97 -2.62
CA GLY A 21 8.19 -12.35 -2.35
C GLY A 21 9.63 -12.61 -2.78
N GLN A 22 10.15 -11.83 -3.74
CA GLN A 22 11.54 -11.85 -4.18
C GLN A 22 12.47 -10.93 -3.36
N GLY A 23 11.96 -10.21 -2.36
CA GLY A 23 12.71 -9.22 -1.59
C GLY A 23 13.01 -7.92 -2.35
N LYS A 24 12.41 -7.73 -3.53
CA LYS A 24 12.57 -6.53 -4.39
C LYS A 24 11.61 -5.44 -3.94
N PHE A 25 11.74 -5.00 -2.68
CA PHE A 25 10.75 -4.14 -2.07
C PHE A 25 10.65 -2.74 -2.69
N ILE A 26 11.79 -2.15 -3.07
CA ILE A 26 11.80 -0.84 -3.73
C ILE A 26 11.12 -0.92 -5.10
N GLU A 27 11.43 -1.94 -5.91
CA GLU A 27 10.76 -2.16 -7.20
C GLU A 27 9.25 -2.35 -7.04
N ALA A 28 8.81 -3.03 -5.98
CA ALA A 28 7.40 -3.22 -5.67
C ALA A 28 6.69 -1.90 -5.30
N ILE A 29 7.35 -1.03 -4.53
CA ILE A 29 6.82 0.30 -4.18
C ILE A 29 6.75 1.19 -5.42
N ASP A 30 7.84 1.28 -6.18
CA ASP A 30 7.94 2.11 -7.40
C ASP A 30 6.92 1.70 -8.47
N LEU A 31 6.54 0.42 -8.50
CA LEU A 31 5.52 -0.08 -9.41
C LEU A 31 4.10 0.40 -9.04
N LEU A 32 3.78 0.48 -7.74
CA LEU A 32 2.40 0.68 -7.27
C LEU A 32 2.10 2.09 -6.79
N GLU A 33 3.02 2.74 -6.06
CA GLU A 33 2.80 4.07 -5.48
C GLU A 33 2.39 5.13 -6.52
N PRO A 34 3.02 5.23 -7.70
CA PRO A 34 2.63 6.22 -8.71
C PRO A 34 1.23 5.99 -9.29
N LYS A 35 0.71 4.75 -9.20
CA LYS A 35 -0.61 4.35 -9.73
C LYS A 35 -1.74 4.63 -8.77
N LEU A 36 -1.46 5.00 -7.53
CA LEU A 36 -2.50 5.25 -6.53
C LEU A 36 -3.53 6.25 -7.01
N ASN A 37 -3.15 7.32 -7.72
CA ASN A 37 -4.12 8.32 -8.19
C ASN A 37 -5.08 7.81 -9.27
N ASP A 38 -4.72 6.73 -9.97
CA ASP A 38 -5.50 6.14 -11.06
C ASP A 38 -6.49 5.07 -10.55
N ILE A 39 -6.42 4.71 -9.27
CA ILE A 39 -7.24 3.67 -8.65
C ILE A 39 -8.42 4.31 -7.91
N ASP A 40 -9.59 3.67 -7.94
CA ASP A 40 -10.75 4.06 -7.14
C ASP A 40 -10.50 3.87 -5.62
N ASN A 41 -11.41 4.32 -4.77
CA ASN A 41 -11.19 4.29 -3.32
C ASN A 41 -11.10 2.85 -2.77
N ASP A 42 -11.91 1.93 -3.27
CA ASP A 42 -11.93 0.53 -2.81
C ASP A 42 -10.63 -0.17 -3.20
N GLY A 43 -10.16 0.03 -4.43
CA GLY A 43 -8.88 -0.45 -4.91
C GLY A 43 -7.70 0.21 -4.20
N LYS A 44 -7.79 1.51 -3.87
CA LYS A 44 -6.76 2.24 -3.09
C LYS A 44 -6.57 1.63 -1.70
N VAL A 45 -7.65 1.20 -1.05
CA VAL A 45 -7.56 0.52 0.26
C VAL A 45 -6.67 -0.71 0.15
N VAL A 46 -6.92 -1.55 -0.87
CA VAL A 46 -6.12 -2.78 -1.10
C VAL A 46 -4.68 -2.45 -1.50
N ALA A 47 -4.48 -1.48 -2.39
CA ALA A 47 -3.16 -1.07 -2.87
C ALA A 47 -2.29 -0.49 -1.74
N LEU A 48 -2.84 0.43 -0.95
CA LEU A 48 -2.15 1.01 0.20
C LEU A 48 -1.83 -0.04 1.27
N LEU A 49 -2.71 -1.02 1.49
CA LEU A 49 -2.44 -2.12 2.41
C LEU A 49 -1.24 -2.95 1.94
N GLN A 50 -1.12 -3.24 0.64
CA GLN A 50 0.06 -3.90 0.10
C GLN A 50 1.32 -3.05 0.28
N LEU A 51 1.26 -1.75 0.00
CA LEU A 51 2.39 -0.84 0.21
C LEU A 51 2.84 -0.77 1.68
N VAL A 52 1.92 -0.78 2.64
CA VAL A 52 2.24 -0.86 4.07
C VAL A 52 3.03 -2.14 4.37
N TYR A 53 2.60 -3.30 3.84
CA TYR A 53 3.31 -4.55 4.07
C TYR A 53 4.69 -4.58 3.40
N VAL A 54 4.79 -4.12 2.14
CA VAL A 54 6.06 -4.07 1.42
C VAL A 54 7.05 -3.17 2.13
N ALA A 55 6.64 -1.95 2.52
CA ALA A 55 7.51 -1.01 3.21
C ALA A 55 7.93 -1.52 4.60
N ASN A 56 7.02 -2.18 5.32
CA ASN A 56 7.31 -2.77 6.63
C ASN A 56 8.36 -3.91 6.51
N ASP A 57 8.19 -4.81 5.53
CA ASP A 57 9.14 -5.91 5.31
C ASP A 57 10.52 -5.40 4.85
N ALA A 58 10.55 -4.26 4.15
CA ALA A 58 11.77 -3.58 3.76
C ALA A 58 12.46 -2.81 4.89
N GLY A 59 11.82 -2.68 6.06
CA GLY A 59 12.31 -1.84 7.16
C GLY A 59 12.22 -0.33 6.88
N LEU A 60 11.41 0.09 5.90
CA LEU A 60 11.23 1.50 5.52
C LEU A 60 10.15 2.13 6.40
N ASN A 61 10.54 2.51 7.62
CA ASN A 61 9.61 3.01 8.64
C ASN A 61 8.84 4.26 8.18
N ASP A 62 9.52 5.21 7.53
CA ASP A 62 8.89 6.45 7.05
C ASP A 62 7.81 6.17 6.01
N LYS A 63 8.11 5.30 5.04
CA LYS A 63 7.16 4.87 4.00
C LYS A 63 6.01 4.05 4.59
N THR A 64 6.31 3.16 5.53
CA THR A 64 5.28 2.38 6.24
C THR A 64 4.28 3.31 6.93
N LEU A 65 4.78 4.34 7.62
CA LEU A 65 3.94 5.34 8.28
C LEU A 65 3.17 6.22 7.29
N GLU A 66 3.82 6.66 6.21
CA GLU A 66 3.19 7.43 5.14
C GLU A 66 1.98 6.69 4.57
N PHE A 67 2.16 5.44 4.14
CA PHE A 67 1.09 4.64 3.56
C PHE A 67 0.00 4.30 4.57
N ALA A 68 0.36 4.03 5.84
CA ALA A 68 -0.63 3.80 6.90
C ALA A 68 -1.49 5.05 7.15
N LYS A 69 -0.91 6.25 7.14
CA LYS A 69 -1.68 7.51 7.25
C LYS A 69 -2.61 7.73 6.07
N LEU A 70 -2.17 7.43 4.85
CA LEU A 70 -3.03 7.50 3.67
C LEU A 70 -4.18 6.50 3.76
N LEU A 71 -3.91 5.27 4.17
CA LEU A 71 -4.91 4.23 4.33
C LEU A 71 -5.93 4.56 5.42
N ALA A 72 -5.49 5.11 6.56
CA ALA A 72 -6.36 5.51 7.65
C ALA A 72 -7.38 6.60 7.27
N LYS A 73 -7.08 7.42 6.25
CA LYS A 73 -8.03 8.40 5.71
C LYS A 73 -9.17 7.75 4.92
N LEU A 74 -8.95 6.56 4.38
CA LEU A 74 -9.94 5.80 3.62
C LEU A 74 -10.69 4.83 4.54
N ASP A 75 -9.94 4.07 5.34
CA ASP A 75 -10.46 3.11 6.32
C ASP A 75 -9.56 3.09 7.57
N PRO A 76 -9.97 3.78 8.66
CA PRO A 76 -9.22 3.79 9.91
C PRO A 76 -9.36 2.49 10.72
N GLU A 77 -10.30 1.60 10.36
CA GLU A 77 -10.63 0.42 11.16
C GLU A 77 -9.68 -0.77 10.90
N ILE A 78 -8.86 -0.69 9.86
CA ILE A 78 -7.91 -1.75 9.48
C ILE A 78 -6.88 -2.02 10.61
N PRO A 79 -6.80 -3.24 11.16
CA PRO A 79 -5.96 -3.53 12.33
C PRO A 79 -4.45 -3.28 12.13
N SER A 80 -3.91 -3.58 10.94
CA SER A 80 -2.50 -3.33 10.61
C SER A 80 -2.17 -1.84 10.62
N VAL A 81 -3.09 -1.00 10.18
CA VAL A 81 -2.95 0.46 10.19
C VAL A 81 -2.97 0.99 11.61
N LYS A 82 -3.94 0.56 12.42
CA LYS A 82 -4.01 0.92 13.85
C LYS A 82 -2.71 0.58 14.58
N LYS A 83 -2.14 -0.61 14.30
CA LYS A 83 -0.86 -1.04 14.87
C LYS A 83 0.28 -0.08 14.50
N VAL A 84 0.39 0.29 13.22
CA VAL A 84 1.44 1.23 12.75
C VAL A 84 1.27 2.60 13.39
N LEU A 85 0.05 3.16 13.40
CA LEU A 85 -0.20 4.48 13.96
C LEU A 85 0.08 4.54 15.48
N LYS A 86 -0.35 3.51 16.22
CA LYS A 86 -0.10 3.41 17.67
C LYS A 86 1.39 3.30 17.99
N ALA A 87 2.13 2.50 17.22
CA ALA A 87 3.59 2.37 17.39
C ALA A 87 4.33 3.71 17.17
N ASN A 88 3.70 4.65 16.45
CA ASN A 88 4.24 5.98 16.16
C ASN A 88 3.56 7.11 16.95
N GLY A 89 2.74 6.80 17.96
CA GLY A 89 2.10 7.80 18.84
C GLY A 89 1.01 8.65 18.17
N LEU A 90 0.35 8.13 17.13
CA LEU A 90 -0.62 8.86 16.30
C LEU A 90 -2.06 8.32 16.41
N ALA A 91 -2.30 7.32 17.25
CA ALA A 91 -3.60 6.67 17.47
C ALA A 91 -3.88 6.46 18.96
#